data_AF-A0A7X8EN62-F1
#
_entry.id   AF-A0A7X8EN62-F1
#
_cell.length_a   1.000
_cell.length_b   1.000
_cell.length_c   1.000
_cell.angle_alpha   90.00
_cell.angle_beta   90.00
_cell.angle_gamma   90.00
#
_symmetry.space_group_name_H-M   'P 1'
#
loop_
_entity.id
_entity.type
_entity.pdbx_description
1 polymer ?
#
loop_
_entity_poly.entity_id
_entity_poly.type
_entity_poly.pdbx_seq_one_letter_code
_entity_poly.pdbx_strand_id
1 'polypeptide(L)'
;MNNINWINRIRCFFIELIRYLSMPIEEQAIYLENQKKYKLAIKKYIALNNYPKIIELSRLAHDYKSLFIYQVKNNQLYEAMQTAEIYELYELGAPLCEKEGALIKAAHMYYHYDLVKAANAYKQAEAWDKAANCYINVGQYIRALDCMEQVQSKNIKSNLYNKLLKIGEELYKNKNYEEAIKLYVRINNLEKALDISKEIKDEKTSLMLYENLAKNALDNNDLEKAPFYFEAFDLSRAFTLYMKNQDLDNAVRILIQQEKLEEAIHLYLKNGYEDKAIQLVQNTNKYNFLLNFYKEKKNYEKISWIYDITHEIKDAIEYFKNENQLERVVYFAKQLRPVKTAEILKEIKYYEQAAHYYLLEDNKEECENCLKLSGKTPKEIEDYFFIKNYPA
;
A
#
# COMPACT_ATOMS: atom_id res chain seq x y z
N MET A 1 -70.21 -67.48 -16.54
CA MET A 1 -69.28 -68.57 -16.18
C MET A 1 -67.80 -68.13 -16.27
N ASN A 2 -67.38 -67.06 -15.57
CA ASN A 2 -65.97 -66.59 -15.53
C ASN A 2 -65.33 -66.65 -14.13
N ASN A 3 -66.06 -67.12 -13.10
CA ASN A 3 -65.60 -67.09 -11.70
C ASN A 3 -64.71 -68.27 -11.27
N ILE A 4 -64.64 -69.36 -12.03
CA ILE A 4 -63.86 -70.57 -11.66
C ILE A 4 -62.35 -70.39 -11.94
N ASN A 5 -61.98 -69.49 -12.84
CA ASN A 5 -60.58 -69.28 -13.25
C ASN A 5 -59.76 -68.52 -12.18
N TRP A 6 -60.40 -67.63 -11.41
CA TRP A 6 -59.71 -66.82 -10.41
C TRP A 6 -59.31 -67.64 -9.17
N ILE A 7 -60.19 -68.54 -8.71
CA ILE A 7 -59.91 -69.44 -7.57
C ILE A 7 -58.73 -70.37 -7.89
N ASN A 8 -58.67 -70.92 -9.11
CA ASN A 8 -57.56 -71.76 -9.53
C ASN A 8 -56.24 -70.98 -9.64
N ARG A 9 -56.26 -69.75 -10.16
CA ARG A 9 -55.07 -68.88 -10.21
C ARG A 9 -54.54 -68.54 -8.82
N ILE A 10 -55.43 -68.24 -7.87
CA ILE A 10 -55.06 -68.00 -6.47
C ILE A 10 -54.46 -69.25 -5.84
N ARG A 11 -55.10 -70.41 -6.02
CA ARG A 11 -54.60 -71.67 -5.49
C ARG A 11 -53.22 -72.00 -6.06
N CYS A 12 -53.01 -71.85 -7.38
CA CYS A 12 -51.71 -72.03 -8.01
C CYS A 12 -50.66 -71.04 -7.47
N PHE A 13 -51.02 -69.77 -7.32
CA PHE A 13 -50.15 -68.76 -6.71
C PHE A 13 -49.73 -69.14 -5.28
N PHE A 14 -50.67 -69.60 -4.43
CA PHE A 14 -50.35 -70.04 -3.07
C PHE A 14 -49.50 -71.30 -3.05
N ILE A 15 -49.75 -72.27 -3.93
CA ILE A 15 -48.91 -73.47 -4.04
C ILE A 15 -47.48 -73.07 -4.44
N GLU A 16 -47.32 -72.18 -5.42
CA GLU A 16 -46.01 -71.67 -5.81
C GLU A 16 -45.33 -70.87 -4.71
N LEU A 17 -46.08 -70.06 -3.97
CA LEU A 17 -45.57 -69.29 -2.84
C LEU A 17 -45.12 -70.20 -1.70
N ILE A 18 -45.92 -71.20 -1.32
CA ILE A 18 -45.57 -72.19 -0.29
C ILE A 18 -44.34 -72.97 -0.74
N ARG A 19 -44.31 -73.44 -1.99
CA ARG A 19 -43.15 -74.13 -2.57
C ARG A 19 -41.90 -73.25 -2.51
N TYR A 20 -42.01 -71.99 -2.93
CA TYR A 20 -40.93 -71.02 -2.85
C TYR A 20 -40.43 -70.81 -1.41
N LEU A 21 -41.33 -70.61 -0.45
CA LEU A 21 -40.96 -70.41 0.95
C LEU A 21 -40.35 -71.65 1.61
N SER A 22 -40.69 -72.86 1.11
CA SER A 22 -40.10 -74.12 1.57
C SER A 22 -38.70 -74.42 1.01
N MET A 23 -38.27 -73.71 -0.04
CA MET A 23 -36.92 -73.90 -0.63
C MET A 23 -35.82 -73.40 0.31
N PRO A 24 -34.62 -74.00 0.30
CA PRO A 24 -33.41 -73.40 0.87
C PRO A 24 -33.17 -71.97 0.33
N ILE A 25 -32.50 -71.12 1.12
CA ILE A 25 -32.27 -69.70 0.75
C ILE A 25 -31.54 -69.56 -0.60
N GLU A 26 -30.63 -70.49 -0.92
CA GLU A 26 -29.90 -70.54 -2.19
C GLU A 26 -30.83 -70.83 -3.38
N GLU A 27 -31.67 -71.85 -3.28
CA GLU A 27 -32.68 -72.16 -4.29
C GLU A 27 -33.70 -71.02 -4.45
N GLN A 28 -34.10 -70.38 -3.34
CA GLN A 28 -34.94 -69.18 -3.38
C GLN A 28 -34.26 -68.05 -4.17
N ALA A 29 -32.94 -67.87 -4.03
CA ALA A 29 -32.19 -66.84 -4.73
C ALA A 29 -32.14 -67.11 -6.24
N ILE A 30 -31.79 -68.34 -6.64
CA ILE A 30 -31.75 -68.79 -8.04
C ILE A 30 -33.14 -68.68 -8.68
N TYR A 31 -34.18 -69.12 -7.96
CA TYR A 31 -35.57 -69.00 -8.42
C TYR A 31 -35.93 -67.53 -8.73
N LEU A 32 -35.59 -66.59 -7.82
CA LEU A 32 -35.84 -65.17 -8.04
C LEU A 32 -34.99 -64.56 -9.17
N GLU A 33 -33.73 -65.00 -9.34
CA GLU A 33 -32.84 -64.60 -10.43
C GLU A 33 -33.41 -65.01 -11.79
N ASN A 34 -33.84 -66.27 -11.93
CA ASN A 34 -34.48 -66.79 -13.15
C ASN A 34 -35.77 -66.03 -13.51
N GLN A 35 -36.49 -65.55 -12.50
CA GLN A 35 -37.69 -64.72 -12.67
C GLN A 35 -37.37 -63.23 -12.92
N LYS A 36 -36.10 -62.86 -13.08
CA LYS A 36 -35.61 -61.47 -13.24
C LYS A 36 -36.02 -60.54 -12.10
N LYS A 37 -36.32 -61.08 -10.91
CA LYS A 37 -36.65 -60.32 -9.70
C LYS A 37 -35.38 -59.97 -8.93
N TYR A 38 -34.44 -59.29 -9.60
CA TYR A 38 -33.06 -59.11 -9.14
C TYR A 38 -32.94 -58.48 -7.74
N LYS A 39 -33.75 -57.46 -7.41
CA LYS A 39 -33.73 -56.83 -6.07
C LYS A 39 -34.08 -57.80 -4.93
N LEU A 40 -34.99 -58.75 -5.17
CA LEU A 40 -35.35 -59.77 -4.20
C LEU A 40 -34.28 -60.86 -4.13
N ALA A 41 -33.72 -61.26 -5.28
CA ALA A 41 -32.63 -62.23 -5.35
C ALA A 41 -31.38 -61.73 -4.60
N ILE A 42 -31.02 -60.45 -4.77
CA ILE A 42 -29.95 -59.77 -4.04
C ILE A 42 -30.14 -59.94 -2.51
N LYS A 43 -31.34 -59.70 -1.97
CA LYS A 43 -31.60 -59.88 -0.53
C LYS A 43 -31.30 -61.31 -0.05
N LYS A 44 -31.58 -62.32 -0.87
CA LYS A 44 -31.26 -63.72 -0.56
C LYS A 44 -29.76 -63.98 -0.65
N TYR A 45 -29.08 -63.50 -1.70
CA TYR A 45 -27.62 -63.63 -1.82
C TYR A 45 -26.84 -62.86 -0.76
N ILE A 46 -27.38 -61.76 -0.21
CA ILE A 46 -26.83 -61.07 0.96
C ILE A 46 -26.83 -61.99 2.19
N ALA A 47 -27.94 -62.69 2.44
CA ALA A 47 -28.04 -63.63 3.56
C ALA A 47 -27.05 -64.81 3.43
N LEU A 48 -26.64 -65.13 2.20
CA LEU A 48 -25.66 -66.18 1.87
C LEU A 48 -24.22 -65.66 1.80
N ASN A 49 -23.97 -64.36 1.98
CA ASN A 49 -22.66 -63.72 1.75
C ASN A 49 -22.05 -63.99 0.35
N ASN A 50 -22.87 -64.25 -0.68
CA ASN A 50 -22.39 -64.49 -2.05
C ASN A 50 -22.20 -63.16 -2.79
N TYR A 51 -21.12 -62.44 -2.45
CA TYR A 51 -20.84 -61.11 -3.00
C TYR A 51 -20.69 -61.07 -4.52
N PRO A 52 -20.03 -62.03 -5.21
CA PRO A 52 -19.94 -62.04 -6.66
C PRO A 52 -21.31 -62.02 -7.35
N LYS A 53 -22.27 -62.82 -6.86
CA LYS A 53 -23.64 -62.82 -7.39
C LYS A 53 -24.39 -61.53 -7.09
N ILE A 54 -24.21 -60.97 -5.88
CA ILE A 54 -24.81 -59.67 -5.56
C ILE A 54 -24.32 -58.59 -6.54
N ILE A 55 -23.02 -58.54 -6.81
CA ILE A 55 -22.40 -57.58 -7.75
C ILE A 55 -22.96 -57.75 -9.16
N GLU A 56 -23.02 -58.98 -9.68
CA GLU A 56 -23.61 -59.29 -10.99
C GLU A 56 -25.07 -58.80 -11.07
N LEU A 57 -25.90 -59.16 -10.10
CA LEU A 57 -27.30 -58.80 -10.07
C LEU A 57 -27.53 -57.31 -9.83
N SER A 58 -26.68 -56.65 -9.05
CA SER A 58 -26.74 -55.19 -8.84
C SER A 58 -26.47 -54.42 -10.13
N ARG A 59 -25.57 -54.91 -11.00
CA ARG A 59 -25.39 -54.33 -12.36
C ARG A 59 -26.65 -54.48 -13.20
N LEU A 60 -27.23 -55.68 -13.24
CA LEU A 60 -28.47 -55.94 -14.00
C LEU A 60 -29.67 -55.12 -13.47
N ALA A 61 -29.73 -54.93 -12.16
CA ALA A 61 -30.77 -54.14 -11.50
C ALA A 61 -30.54 -52.63 -11.56
N HIS A 62 -29.40 -52.17 -12.10
CA HIS A 62 -28.97 -50.77 -12.10
C HIS A 62 -28.95 -50.15 -10.69
N ASP A 63 -28.69 -50.97 -9.66
CA ASP A 63 -28.54 -50.53 -8.26
C ASP A 63 -27.06 -50.30 -7.96
N TYR A 64 -26.54 -49.18 -8.46
CA TYR A 64 -25.11 -48.87 -8.41
C TYR A 64 -24.59 -48.62 -6.98
N LYS A 65 -25.47 -48.20 -6.07
CA LYS A 65 -25.13 -48.06 -4.65
C LYS A 65 -24.84 -49.42 -4.02
N SER A 66 -25.73 -50.40 -4.24
CA SER A 66 -25.48 -51.77 -3.79
C SER A 66 -24.25 -52.34 -4.50
N LEU A 67 -24.11 -52.14 -5.81
CA LEU A 67 -22.95 -52.58 -6.58
C LEU A 67 -21.64 -52.11 -5.93
N PHE A 68 -21.53 -50.81 -5.65
CA PHE A 68 -20.37 -50.21 -4.98
C PHE A 68 -20.09 -50.86 -3.61
N ILE A 69 -21.11 -50.92 -2.74
CA ILE A 69 -20.96 -51.44 -1.37
C ILE A 69 -20.45 -52.89 -1.39
N TYR A 70 -21.00 -53.71 -2.27
CA TYR A 70 -20.61 -55.12 -2.34
C TYR A 70 -19.29 -55.35 -3.08
N GLN A 71 -18.90 -54.48 -4.02
CA GLN A 71 -17.53 -54.49 -4.56
C GLN A 71 -16.50 -54.20 -3.47
N VAL A 72 -16.73 -53.21 -2.61
CA VAL A 72 -15.86 -52.92 -1.47
C VAL A 72 -15.77 -54.11 -0.52
N LYS A 73 -16.92 -54.73 -0.17
CA LYS A 73 -16.94 -55.94 0.68
C LYS A 73 -16.23 -57.14 0.05
N ASN A 74 -16.25 -57.25 -1.27
CA ASN A 74 -15.58 -58.30 -2.03
C ASN A 74 -14.12 -57.96 -2.38
N ASN A 75 -13.54 -56.92 -1.77
CA ASN A 75 -12.18 -56.44 -2.01
C ASN A 75 -11.90 -56.05 -3.49
N GLN A 76 -12.93 -55.71 -4.26
CA GLN A 76 -12.84 -55.18 -5.63
C GLN A 76 -12.76 -53.65 -5.60
N LEU A 77 -11.70 -53.14 -4.96
CA LEU A 77 -11.57 -51.72 -4.60
C LEU A 77 -11.45 -50.83 -5.84
N TYR A 78 -10.70 -51.25 -6.85
CA TYR A 78 -10.51 -50.48 -8.08
C TYR A 78 -11.82 -50.33 -8.86
N GLU A 79 -12.57 -51.42 -9.02
CA GLU A 79 -13.87 -51.44 -9.69
C GLU A 79 -14.92 -50.65 -8.90
N ALA A 80 -14.85 -50.69 -7.56
CA ALA A 80 -15.70 -49.85 -6.71
C ALA A 80 -15.42 -48.36 -6.97
N MET A 81 -14.16 -47.94 -7.02
CA MET A 81 -13.80 -46.55 -7.32
C MET A 81 -14.28 -46.11 -8.71
N GLN A 82 -14.10 -46.95 -9.74
CA GLN A 82 -14.62 -46.67 -11.08
C GLN A 82 -16.15 -46.58 -11.09
N THR A 83 -16.83 -47.47 -10.38
CA THR A 83 -18.29 -47.44 -10.25
C THR A 83 -18.75 -46.13 -9.60
N ALA A 84 -18.06 -45.68 -8.55
CA ALA A 84 -18.38 -44.41 -7.93
C ALA A 84 -18.12 -43.20 -8.84
N GLU A 85 -17.08 -43.25 -9.67
CA GLU A 85 -16.76 -42.21 -10.64
C GLU A 85 -17.81 -42.15 -11.78
N ILE A 86 -18.13 -43.29 -12.38
CA ILE A 86 -19.05 -43.40 -13.53
C ILE A 86 -20.49 -43.04 -13.14
N TYR A 87 -20.93 -43.44 -11.95
CA TYR A 87 -22.31 -43.25 -11.50
C TYR A 87 -22.46 -42.15 -10.46
N GLU A 88 -21.46 -41.26 -10.36
CA GLU A 88 -21.45 -40.07 -9.49
C GLU A 88 -21.77 -40.37 -8.01
N LEU A 89 -21.37 -41.55 -7.50
CA LEU A 89 -21.55 -41.95 -6.11
C LEU A 89 -20.47 -41.32 -5.21
N TYR A 90 -20.22 -40.03 -5.39
CA TYR A 90 -19.05 -39.34 -4.84
C TYR A 90 -18.98 -39.37 -3.32
N GLU A 91 -20.11 -39.30 -2.62
CA GLU A 91 -20.15 -39.39 -1.15
C GLU A 91 -19.63 -40.74 -0.61
N LEU A 92 -19.78 -41.81 -1.39
CA LEU A 92 -19.32 -43.15 -1.04
C LEU A 92 -17.90 -43.40 -1.57
N GLY A 93 -17.63 -42.93 -2.79
CA GLY A 93 -16.36 -43.12 -3.48
C GLY A 93 -15.21 -42.31 -2.88
N ALA A 94 -15.44 -41.04 -2.51
CA ALA A 94 -14.36 -40.17 -2.05
C ALA A 94 -13.66 -40.67 -0.79
N PRO A 95 -14.38 -41.09 0.28
CA PRO A 95 -13.74 -41.66 1.48
C PRO A 95 -12.99 -42.97 1.20
N LEU A 96 -13.49 -43.79 0.26
CA LEU A 96 -12.79 -45.00 -0.17
C LEU A 96 -11.48 -44.65 -0.88
N CYS A 97 -11.52 -43.73 -1.85
CA CYS A 97 -10.32 -43.27 -2.55
C CYS A 97 -9.30 -42.66 -1.58
N GLU A 98 -9.74 -41.89 -0.59
CA GLU A 98 -8.88 -41.30 0.43
C GLU A 98 -8.21 -42.39 1.28
N LYS A 99 -8.98 -43.38 1.76
CA LYS A 99 -8.48 -44.50 2.56
C LYS A 99 -7.43 -45.33 1.82
N GLU A 100 -7.62 -45.54 0.52
CA GLU A 100 -6.70 -46.29 -0.34
C GLU A 100 -5.52 -45.43 -0.86
N GLY A 101 -5.41 -44.17 -0.43
CA GLY A 101 -4.32 -43.26 -0.84
C GLY A 101 -4.45 -42.74 -2.28
N ALA A 102 -5.58 -42.97 -2.96
CA ALA A 102 -5.89 -42.41 -4.28
C ALA A 102 -6.35 -40.94 -4.17
N LEU A 103 -5.50 -40.10 -3.59
CA LEU A 103 -5.81 -38.74 -3.15
C LEU A 103 -6.35 -37.83 -4.25
N ILE A 104 -5.81 -37.91 -5.48
CA ILE A 104 -6.29 -37.10 -6.61
C ILE A 104 -7.74 -37.46 -6.99
N LYS A 105 -8.07 -38.76 -7.00
CA LYS A 105 -9.43 -39.23 -7.27
C LYS A 105 -10.38 -38.87 -6.13
N ALA A 106 -9.94 -39.04 -4.89
CA ALA A 106 -10.69 -38.61 -3.71
C ALA A 106 -11.01 -37.10 -3.79
N ALA A 107 -10.00 -36.29 -4.10
CA ALA A 107 -10.15 -34.84 -4.25
C ALA A 107 -11.11 -34.47 -5.39
N HIS A 108 -11.03 -35.16 -6.53
CA HIS A 108 -11.97 -34.97 -7.63
C HIS A 108 -13.41 -35.28 -7.21
N MET A 109 -13.65 -36.39 -6.52
CA MET A 109 -14.99 -36.73 -6.03
C MET A 109 -15.49 -35.74 -4.95
N TYR A 110 -14.62 -35.37 -4.00
CA TYR A 110 -14.94 -34.35 -2.99
C TYR A 110 -15.28 -33.00 -3.62
N TYR A 111 -14.68 -32.64 -4.76
CA TYR A 111 -14.91 -31.35 -5.42
C TYR A 111 -16.40 -31.08 -5.72
N HIS A 112 -17.18 -32.14 -5.93
CA HIS A 112 -18.60 -32.03 -6.26
C HIS A 112 -19.51 -31.72 -5.06
N TYR A 113 -19.07 -31.96 -3.82
CA TYR A 113 -19.95 -31.79 -2.65
C TYR A 113 -19.28 -31.22 -1.38
N ASP A 114 -17.96 -31.33 -1.24
CA ASP A 114 -17.17 -30.80 -0.12
C ASP A 114 -15.83 -30.23 -0.62
N LEU A 115 -15.87 -28.98 -1.06
CA LEU A 115 -14.71 -28.28 -1.62
C LEU A 115 -13.55 -28.15 -0.63
N VAL A 116 -13.80 -28.12 0.69
CA VAL A 116 -12.73 -28.02 1.70
C VAL A 116 -11.97 -29.33 1.80
N LYS A 117 -12.68 -30.47 1.84
CA LYS A 117 -12.03 -31.78 1.76
C LYS A 117 -11.32 -31.99 0.43
N ALA A 118 -11.92 -31.54 -0.68
CA ALA A 118 -11.27 -31.57 -1.99
C ALA A 118 -9.94 -30.82 -1.97
N ALA A 119 -9.93 -29.60 -1.41
CA ALA A 119 -8.72 -28.80 -1.28
C ALA A 119 -7.64 -29.49 -0.44
N ASN A 120 -8.03 -30.10 0.69
CA ASN A 120 -7.12 -30.85 1.55
C ASN A 120 -6.53 -32.09 0.86
N ALA A 121 -7.36 -32.87 0.16
CA ALA A 121 -6.89 -34.05 -0.57
C ALA A 121 -5.97 -33.65 -1.75
N TYR A 122 -6.30 -32.59 -2.49
CA TYR A 122 -5.39 -32.04 -3.51
C TYR A 122 -4.08 -31.53 -2.90
N LYS A 123 -4.13 -30.90 -1.73
CA LYS A 123 -2.95 -30.44 -0.99
C LYS A 123 -2.03 -31.61 -0.59
N GLN A 124 -2.60 -32.69 -0.05
CA GLN A 124 -1.86 -33.90 0.30
C GLN A 124 -1.24 -34.58 -0.94
N ALA A 125 -1.89 -34.47 -2.10
CA ALA A 125 -1.38 -34.96 -3.37
C ALA A 125 -0.43 -33.98 -4.10
N GLU A 126 -0.04 -32.87 -3.46
CA GLU A 126 0.81 -31.80 -4.03
C GLU A 126 0.23 -31.16 -5.31
N ALA A 127 -1.07 -31.29 -5.54
CA ALA A 127 -1.81 -30.62 -6.62
C ALA A 127 -2.22 -29.21 -6.18
N TRP A 128 -1.22 -28.38 -5.90
CA TRP A 128 -1.36 -27.07 -5.24
C TRP A 128 -2.27 -26.09 -5.98
N ASP A 129 -2.28 -26.11 -7.31
CA ASP A 129 -3.11 -25.26 -8.15
C ASP A 129 -4.61 -25.60 -8.02
N LYS A 130 -4.94 -26.89 -7.99
CA LYS A 130 -6.31 -27.36 -7.77
C LYS A 130 -6.77 -27.10 -6.34
N ALA A 131 -5.90 -27.33 -5.36
CA ALA A 131 -6.17 -27.01 -3.96
C ALA A 131 -6.48 -25.51 -3.79
N ALA A 132 -5.66 -24.64 -4.38
CA ALA A 132 -5.87 -23.19 -4.34
C ALA A 132 -7.22 -22.79 -4.96
N ASN A 133 -7.58 -23.32 -6.13
CA ASN A 133 -8.89 -23.05 -6.74
C ASN A 133 -10.06 -23.49 -5.86
N CYS A 134 -9.95 -24.66 -5.20
CA CYS A 134 -10.99 -25.12 -4.28
C CYS A 134 -11.16 -24.15 -3.09
N TYR A 135 -10.05 -23.70 -2.49
CA TYR A 135 -10.10 -22.71 -1.41
C TYR A 135 -10.65 -21.36 -1.85
N ILE A 136 -10.31 -20.90 -3.07
CA ILE A 136 -10.88 -19.68 -3.66
C ILE A 136 -12.40 -19.79 -3.76
N ASN A 137 -12.91 -20.92 -4.29
CA ASN A 137 -14.34 -21.13 -4.49
C ASN A 137 -15.14 -21.17 -3.17
N VAL A 138 -14.50 -21.56 -2.06
CA VAL A 138 -15.12 -21.56 -0.72
C VAL A 138 -14.98 -20.20 -0.01
N GLY A 139 -14.21 -19.27 -0.57
CA GLY A 139 -13.91 -17.97 0.06
C GLY A 139 -12.79 -18.02 1.10
N GLN A 140 -12.02 -19.12 1.18
CA GLN A 140 -10.89 -19.26 2.10
C GLN A 140 -9.59 -18.73 1.46
N TYR A 141 -9.55 -17.44 1.15
CA TYR A 141 -8.49 -16.83 0.33
C TYR A 141 -7.08 -16.95 0.93
N ILE A 142 -6.96 -16.91 2.26
CA ILE A 142 -5.65 -17.04 2.95
C ILE A 142 -5.06 -18.42 2.66
N ARG A 143 -5.85 -19.50 2.84
CA ARG A 143 -5.39 -20.86 2.54
C ARG A 143 -5.10 -21.08 1.06
N ALA A 144 -5.82 -20.39 0.19
CA ALA A 144 -5.53 -20.40 -1.23
C ALA A 144 -4.15 -19.80 -1.53
N LEU A 145 -3.78 -18.70 -0.88
CA LEU A 145 -2.47 -18.07 -1.04
C LEU A 145 -1.33 -18.98 -0.55
N ASP A 146 -1.49 -19.64 0.60
CA ASP A 146 -0.53 -20.62 1.09
C ASP A 146 -0.27 -21.73 0.04
N CYS A 147 -1.33 -22.17 -0.65
CA CYS A 147 -1.21 -23.15 -1.74
C CYS A 147 -0.54 -22.55 -2.98
N MET A 148 -0.84 -21.29 -3.33
CA MET A 148 -0.25 -20.59 -4.49
C MET A 148 1.26 -20.37 -4.36
N GLU A 149 1.79 -20.23 -3.15
CA GLU A 149 3.23 -20.13 -2.91
C GLU A 149 3.98 -21.40 -3.34
N GLN A 150 3.33 -22.56 -3.22
CA GLN A 150 3.89 -23.86 -3.61
C GLN A 150 3.75 -24.17 -5.12
N VAL A 151 2.99 -23.37 -5.88
CA VAL A 151 2.80 -23.56 -7.32
C VAL A 151 4.08 -23.15 -8.08
N GLN A 152 4.73 -24.12 -8.73
CA GLN A 152 5.97 -23.90 -9.49
C GLN A 152 5.76 -23.10 -10.79
N SER A 153 4.61 -23.30 -11.47
CA SER A 153 4.33 -22.66 -12.75
C SER A 153 3.95 -21.19 -12.58
N LYS A 154 4.81 -20.28 -13.05
CA LYS A 154 4.58 -18.82 -13.02
C LYS A 154 3.26 -18.41 -13.71
N ASN A 155 2.91 -19.06 -14.82
CA ASN A 155 1.68 -18.74 -15.56
C ASN A 155 0.42 -19.10 -14.74
N ILE A 156 0.41 -20.28 -14.11
CA ILE A 156 -0.71 -20.71 -13.27
C ILE A 156 -0.81 -19.81 -12.04
N LYS A 157 0.33 -19.49 -11.41
CA LYS A 157 0.40 -18.58 -10.27
C LYS A 157 -0.15 -17.19 -10.62
N SER A 158 0.24 -16.62 -11.75
CA SER A 158 -0.28 -15.35 -12.27
C SER A 158 -1.80 -15.40 -12.51
N ASN A 159 -2.31 -16.49 -13.12
CA ASN A 159 -3.74 -16.68 -13.32
C ASN A 159 -4.52 -16.73 -12.00
N LEU A 160 -3.99 -17.41 -10.98
CA LEU A 160 -4.60 -17.47 -9.65
C LEU A 160 -4.59 -16.10 -8.95
N TYR A 161 -3.49 -15.34 -9.04
CA TYR A 161 -3.44 -13.96 -8.53
C TYR A 161 -4.47 -13.06 -9.22
N ASN A 162 -4.60 -13.15 -10.54
CA ASN A 162 -5.59 -12.37 -11.30
C ASN A 162 -7.02 -12.71 -10.87
N LYS A 163 -7.31 -13.97 -10.52
CA LYS A 163 -8.61 -14.34 -9.94
C LYS A 163 -8.84 -13.69 -8.58
N LEU A 164 -7.85 -13.74 -7.68
CA LEU A 164 -7.95 -13.08 -6.37
C LEU A 164 -8.09 -11.57 -6.46
N LEU A 165 -7.42 -10.93 -7.43
CA LEU A 165 -7.58 -9.50 -7.69
C LEU A 165 -9.02 -9.15 -8.10
N LYS A 166 -9.62 -9.94 -9.01
CA LYS A 166 -11.03 -9.75 -9.39
C LYS A 166 -11.99 -9.92 -8.23
N ILE A 167 -11.74 -10.90 -7.36
CA ILE A 167 -12.53 -11.10 -6.13
C ILE A 167 -12.37 -9.91 -5.19
N GLY A 168 -11.15 -9.38 -5.02
CA GLY A 168 -10.91 -8.16 -4.24
C GLY A 168 -11.66 -6.96 -4.78
N GLU A 169 -11.75 -6.81 -6.10
CA GLU A 169 -12.52 -5.76 -6.76
C GLU A 169 -14.04 -5.94 -6.57
N GLU A 170 -14.52 -7.18 -6.59
CA GLU A 170 -15.92 -7.51 -6.30
C GLU A 170 -16.28 -7.22 -4.83
N LEU A 171 -15.42 -7.61 -3.88
CA LEU A 171 -15.58 -7.30 -2.45
C LEU A 171 -15.63 -5.78 -2.23
N TYR A 172 -14.75 -5.02 -2.87
CA TYR A 172 -14.75 -3.56 -2.83
C TYR A 172 -16.07 -2.98 -3.39
N LYS A 173 -16.53 -3.42 -4.56
CA LYS A 173 -17.81 -2.97 -5.16
C LYS A 173 -19.01 -3.26 -4.26
N ASN A 174 -18.97 -4.40 -3.56
CA ASN A 174 -20.00 -4.80 -2.60
C ASN A 174 -19.85 -4.12 -1.24
N LYS A 175 -18.95 -3.13 -1.10
CA LYS A 175 -18.65 -2.39 0.14
C LYS A 175 -18.18 -3.26 1.30
N ASN A 176 -17.69 -4.47 1.01
CA ASN A 176 -17.06 -5.32 2.01
C ASN A 176 -15.57 -4.95 2.14
N TYR A 177 -15.33 -3.72 2.60
CA TYR A 177 -14.01 -3.09 2.58
C TYR A 177 -13.00 -3.81 3.46
N GLU A 178 -13.41 -4.30 4.63
CA GLU A 178 -12.50 -4.99 5.56
C GLU A 178 -11.92 -6.27 4.94
N GLU A 179 -12.78 -7.11 4.34
CA GLU A 179 -12.33 -8.34 3.66
C GLU A 179 -11.53 -8.02 2.39
N ALA A 180 -11.89 -6.96 1.65
CA ALA A 180 -11.10 -6.50 0.51
C ALA A 180 -9.68 -6.07 0.93
N ILE A 181 -9.55 -5.26 1.99
CA ILE A 181 -8.27 -4.82 2.54
C ILE A 181 -7.44 -6.02 2.99
N LYS A 182 -8.02 -6.94 3.78
CA LYS A 182 -7.33 -8.17 4.23
C LYS A 182 -6.81 -8.98 3.03
N LEU A 183 -7.61 -9.14 1.99
CA LEU A 183 -7.22 -9.84 0.77
C LEU A 183 -6.08 -9.11 0.04
N TYR A 184 -6.20 -7.80 -0.18
CA TYR A 184 -5.18 -7.00 -0.85
C TYR A 184 -3.84 -6.98 -0.11
N VAL A 185 -3.87 -6.89 1.22
CA VAL A 185 -2.67 -7.02 2.06
C VAL A 185 -2.00 -8.38 1.86
N ARG A 186 -2.78 -9.46 1.85
CA ARG A 186 -2.26 -10.82 1.73
C ARG A 186 -1.68 -11.12 0.37
N ILE A 187 -2.22 -10.55 -0.70
CA ILE A 187 -1.62 -10.65 -2.05
C ILE A 187 -0.49 -9.62 -2.27
N ASN A 188 -0.07 -8.90 -1.23
CA ASN A 188 0.94 -7.84 -1.25
C ASN A 188 0.62 -6.68 -2.21
N ASN A 189 -0.66 -6.41 -2.46
CA ASN A 189 -1.11 -5.22 -3.18
C ASN A 189 -1.46 -4.11 -2.17
N LEU A 190 -0.42 -3.62 -1.49
CA LEU A 190 -0.56 -2.68 -0.38
C LEU A 190 -1.09 -1.31 -0.79
N GLU A 191 -0.80 -0.86 -2.03
CA GLU A 191 -1.28 0.43 -2.55
C GLU A 191 -2.82 0.43 -2.66
N LYS A 192 -3.43 -0.60 -3.28
CA LYS A 192 -4.89 -0.74 -3.32
C LYS A 192 -5.50 -0.86 -1.93
N ALA A 193 -4.87 -1.61 -1.03
CA ALA A 193 -5.34 -1.72 0.35
C ALA A 193 -5.34 -0.34 1.05
N LEU A 194 -4.31 0.47 0.81
CA LEU A 194 -4.18 1.82 1.38
C LEU A 194 -5.24 2.77 0.82
N ASP A 195 -5.50 2.73 -0.49
CA ASP A 195 -6.53 3.56 -1.12
C ASP A 195 -7.91 3.29 -0.51
N ILE A 196 -8.27 2.01 -0.34
CA ILE A 196 -9.53 1.63 0.31
C ILE A 196 -9.56 2.08 1.77
N SER A 197 -8.46 1.90 2.51
CA SER A 197 -8.37 2.30 3.92
C SER A 197 -8.55 3.81 4.11
N LYS A 198 -8.02 4.63 3.18
CA LYS A 198 -8.21 6.08 3.16
C LYS A 198 -9.65 6.47 2.84
N GLU A 199 -10.28 5.79 1.88
CA GLU A 199 -11.68 6.02 1.50
C GLU A 199 -12.61 5.85 2.70
N ILE A 200 -12.41 4.78 3.49
CA ILE A 200 -13.21 4.51 4.70
C ILE A 200 -12.73 5.27 5.95
N LYS A 201 -11.67 6.07 5.82
CA LYS A 201 -11.04 6.84 6.92
C LYS A 201 -10.58 5.98 8.10
N ASP A 202 -10.12 4.76 7.83
CA ASP A 202 -9.46 3.93 8.84
C ASP A 202 -7.99 4.35 8.95
N GLU A 203 -7.74 5.32 9.84
CA GLU A 203 -6.40 5.91 10.06
C GLU A 203 -5.40 4.87 10.57
N LYS A 204 -5.83 3.96 11.46
CA LYS A 204 -4.96 2.95 12.05
C LYS A 204 -4.47 1.96 11.00
N THR A 205 -5.36 1.45 10.16
CA THR A 205 -4.99 0.54 9.08
C THR A 205 -4.17 1.27 8.01
N SER A 206 -4.51 2.52 7.70
CA SER A 206 -3.72 3.35 6.76
C SER A 206 -2.28 3.53 7.25
N LEU A 207 -2.07 3.84 8.54
CA LEU A 207 -0.75 4.02 9.14
C LEU A 207 0.10 2.74 9.01
N MET A 208 -0.47 1.60 9.38
CA MET A 208 0.19 0.30 9.24
C MET A 208 0.56 -0.01 7.78
N LEU A 209 -0.31 0.34 6.84
CA LEU A 209 -0.06 0.15 5.40
C LEU A 209 1.05 1.07 4.89
N TYR A 210 1.08 2.33 5.32
CA TYR A 210 2.18 3.25 5.04
C TYR A 210 3.52 2.72 5.55
N GLU A 211 3.57 2.20 6.78
CA GLU A 211 4.78 1.59 7.33
C GLU A 211 5.27 0.41 6.49
N ASN A 212 4.36 -0.48 6.08
CA ASN A 212 4.71 -1.65 5.26
C ASN A 212 5.17 -1.24 3.86
N LEU A 213 4.50 -0.27 3.22
CA LEU A 213 4.90 0.29 1.93
C LEU A 213 6.28 0.94 2.02
N ALA A 214 6.55 1.71 3.08
CA ALA A 214 7.84 2.35 3.30
C ALA A 214 8.98 1.31 3.48
N LYS A 215 8.74 0.25 4.24
CA LYS A 215 9.69 -0.88 4.40
C LYS A 215 9.94 -1.58 3.07
N ASN A 216 8.88 -1.96 2.35
CA ASN A 216 9.00 -2.61 1.05
C ASN A 216 9.75 -1.73 0.03
N ALA A 217 9.53 -0.41 0.02
CA ALA A 217 10.26 0.51 -0.84
C ALA A 217 11.75 0.56 -0.48
N LEU A 218 12.09 0.63 0.82
CA LEU A 218 13.49 0.59 1.27
C LEU A 218 14.19 -0.73 0.94
N ASP A 219 13.53 -1.86 1.15
CA ASP A 219 14.09 -3.20 0.86
C ASP A 219 14.38 -3.38 -0.64
N ASN A 220 13.57 -2.74 -1.49
CA ASN A 220 13.78 -2.69 -2.94
C ASN A 220 14.71 -1.53 -3.39
N ASN A 221 15.26 -0.76 -2.46
CA ASN A 221 16.08 0.44 -2.72
C ASN A 221 15.38 1.51 -3.60
N ASP A 222 14.05 1.59 -3.51
CA ASP A 222 13.23 2.64 -4.13
C ASP A 222 13.24 3.89 -3.22
N LEU A 223 14.29 4.70 -3.38
CA LEU A 223 14.51 5.92 -2.60
C LEU A 223 13.57 7.08 -2.99
N GLU A 224 12.78 6.93 -4.05
CA GLU A 224 11.78 7.93 -4.45
C GLU A 224 10.48 7.71 -3.68
N LYS A 225 9.97 6.47 -3.63
CA LYS A 225 8.71 6.15 -2.94
C LYS A 225 8.86 6.04 -1.43
N ALA A 226 9.99 5.52 -0.95
CA ALA A 226 10.21 5.32 0.49
C ALA A 226 9.95 6.59 1.34
N PRO A 227 10.60 7.75 1.06
CA PRO A 227 10.39 8.95 1.86
C PRO A 227 8.94 9.45 1.83
N PHE A 228 8.27 9.37 0.68
CA PHE A 228 6.86 9.72 0.54
C PHE A 228 5.96 8.92 1.49
N TYR A 229 6.19 7.62 1.63
CA TYR A 229 5.42 6.79 2.58
C TYR A 229 5.76 7.10 4.05
N PHE A 230 7.01 7.45 4.35
CA PHE A 230 7.40 7.85 5.71
C PHE A 230 6.77 9.18 6.15
N GLU A 231 6.44 10.10 5.23
CA GLU A 231 5.81 11.38 5.60
C GLU A 231 4.51 11.21 6.39
N ALA A 232 3.79 10.11 6.20
CA ALA A 232 2.55 9.85 6.89
C ALA A 232 2.72 9.59 8.41
N PHE A 233 3.93 9.24 8.87
CA PHE A 233 4.13 8.81 10.27
C PHE A 233 5.50 9.14 10.89
N ASP A 234 6.54 9.36 10.09
CA ASP A 234 7.89 9.67 10.55
C ASP A 234 8.57 10.68 9.61
N LEU A 235 8.23 11.96 9.80
CA LEU A 235 8.76 13.08 9.01
C LEU A 235 10.29 13.20 9.10
N SER A 236 10.90 12.87 10.25
CA SER A 236 12.35 12.94 10.43
C SER A 236 13.08 11.93 9.55
N ARG A 237 12.53 10.71 9.45
CA ARG A 237 13.06 9.68 8.56
C ARG A 237 12.80 10.01 7.09
N ALA A 238 11.61 10.52 6.75
CA ALA A 238 11.32 11.01 5.40
C ALA A 238 12.32 12.10 4.97
N PHE A 239 12.58 13.09 5.82
CA PHE A 239 13.57 14.14 5.58
C PHE A 239 14.96 13.57 5.30
N THR A 240 15.42 12.65 6.15
CA THR A 240 16.75 12.02 5.99
C THR A 240 16.86 11.27 4.65
N LEU A 241 15.79 10.61 4.23
CA LEU A 241 15.74 9.89 2.95
C LEU A 241 15.69 10.84 1.75
N TYR A 242 14.91 11.93 1.81
CA TYR A 242 14.94 12.97 0.76
C TYR A 242 16.31 13.61 0.62
N MET A 243 16.97 13.92 1.74
CA MET A 243 18.34 14.41 1.75
C MET A 243 19.32 13.41 1.10
N LYS A 244 19.16 12.11 1.39
CA LYS A 244 19.96 11.05 0.76
C LYS A 244 19.70 10.94 -0.75
N ASN A 245 18.45 11.14 -1.18
CA ASN A 245 18.06 11.14 -2.59
C ASN A 245 18.34 12.46 -3.31
N GLN A 246 18.94 13.46 -2.63
CA GLN A 246 19.17 14.81 -3.13
C GLN A 246 17.90 15.56 -3.57
N ASP A 247 16.73 15.13 -3.09
CA ASP A 247 15.45 15.79 -3.33
C ASP A 247 15.26 16.90 -2.30
N LEU A 248 15.96 18.02 -2.55
CA LEU A 248 16.01 19.15 -1.64
C LEU A 248 14.66 19.85 -1.48
N ASP A 249 13.84 19.88 -2.54
CA ASP A 249 12.55 20.58 -2.51
C ASP A 249 11.59 19.89 -1.53
N ASN A 250 11.52 18.56 -1.55
CA ASN A 250 10.72 17.81 -0.57
C ASN A 250 11.31 17.85 0.84
N ALA A 251 12.65 17.82 0.99
CA ALA A 251 13.29 17.98 2.29
C ALA A 251 12.96 19.35 2.92
N VAL A 252 13.03 20.43 2.14
CA VAL A 252 12.65 21.78 2.58
C VAL A 252 11.15 21.85 2.91
N ARG A 253 10.29 21.23 2.11
CA ARG A 253 8.85 21.16 2.40
C ARG A 253 8.58 20.56 3.78
N ILE A 254 9.28 19.49 4.16
CA ILE A 254 9.14 18.89 5.50
C ILE A 254 9.57 19.88 6.59
N LEU A 255 10.68 20.59 6.43
CA LEU A 255 11.12 21.59 7.41
C LEU A 255 10.11 22.72 7.57
N ILE A 256 9.49 23.17 6.47
CA ILE A 256 8.41 24.17 6.51
C ILE A 256 7.19 23.64 7.25
N GLN A 257 6.78 22.39 7.01
CA GLN A 257 5.68 21.75 7.74
C GLN A 257 5.96 21.61 9.25
N GLN A 258 7.23 21.48 9.64
CA GLN A 258 7.67 21.47 11.03
C GLN A 258 7.91 22.87 11.61
N GLU A 259 7.54 23.93 10.89
CA GLU A 259 7.75 25.34 11.26
C GLU A 259 9.24 25.75 11.41
N LYS A 260 10.17 24.97 10.84
CA LYS A 260 11.62 25.20 10.91
C LYS A 260 12.14 25.96 9.69
N LEU A 261 11.61 27.18 9.52
CA LEU A 261 11.86 27.97 8.32
C LEU A 261 13.32 28.42 8.15
N GLU A 262 14.02 28.73 9.24
CA GLU A 262 15.45 29.09 9.21
C GLU A 262 16.30 27.96 8.65
N GLU A 263 16.06 26.73 9.10
CA GLU A 263 16.76 25.53 8.65
C GLU A 263 16.48 25.24 7.17
N ALA A 264 15.23 25.45 6.73
CA ALA A 264 14.83 25.33 5.33
C ALA A 264 15.60 26.30 4.42
N ILE A 265 15.68 27.57 4.82
CA ILE A 265 16.43 28.60 4.08
C ILE A 265 17.91 28.24 4.04
N HIS A 266 18.49 27.91 5.19
CA HIS A 266 19.89 27.51 5.28
C HIS A 266 20.19 26.28 4.43
N LEU A 267 19.26 25.32 4.36
CA LEU A 267 19.40 24.13 3.52
C LEU A 267 19.49 24.48 2.02
N TYR A 268 18.64 25.37 1.51
CA TYR A 268 18.76 25.84 0.13
C TYR A 268 20.08 26.56 -0.14
N LEU A 269 20.46 27.50 0.74
CA LEU A 269 21.70 28.28 0.59
C LEU A 269 22.95 27.39 0.60
N LYS A 270 23.00 26.41 1.52
CA LYS A 270 24.12 25.46 1.63
C LYS A 270 24.30 24.62 0.35
N ASN A 271 23.22 24.37 -0.38
CA ASN A 271 23.23 23.60 -1.63
C ASN A 271 23.28 24.49 -2.88
N GLY A 272 23.49 25.81 -2.75
CA GLY A 272 23.64 26.72 -3.87
C GLY A 272 22.33 27.17 -4.54
N TYR A 273 21.16 26.86 -3.96
CA TYR A 273 19.85 27.27 -4.48
C TYR A 273 19.42 28.62 -3.91
N GLU A 274 20.23 29.66 -4.14
CA GLU A 274 20.04 31.00 -3.57
C GLU A 274 18.69 31.62 -3.98
N ASP A 275 18.31 31.50 -5.25
CA ASP A 275 17.07 32.09 -5.77
C ASP A 275 15.82 31.52 -5.07
N LYS A 276 15.81 30.20 -4.80
CA LYS A 276 14.73 29.54 -4.06
C LYS A 276 14.69 29.99 -2.60
N ALA A 277 15.85 30.17 -1.96
CA ALA A 277 15.93 30.68 -0.59
C ALA A 277 15.38 32.12 -0.50
N ILE A 278 15.73 32.98 -1.47
CA ILE A 278 15.22 34.35 -1.57
C ILE A 278 13.70 34.34 -1.77
N GLN A 279 13.19 33.53 -2.71
CA GLN A 279 11.76 33.42 -2.95
C GLN A 279 11.00 32.96 -1.70
N LEU A 280 11.53 31.98 -0.97
CA LEU A 280 10.93 31.48 0.27
C LEU A 280 10.86 32.58 1.34
N VAL A 281 11.92 33.37 1.49
CA VAL A 281 11.95 34.49 2.44
C VAL A 281 11.01 35.61 2.02
N GLN A 282 10.95 35.96 0.74
CA GLN A 282 10.02 36.96 0.23
C GLN A 282 8.57 36.59 0.55
N ASN A 283 8.21 35.33 0.32
CA ASN A 283 6.86 34.83 0.59
C ASN A 283 6.50 34.82 2.09
N THR A 284 7.49 34.68 2.96
CA THR A 284 7.27 34.56 4.42
C THR A 284 7.64 35.82 5.20
N ASN A 285 8.21 36.82 4.54
CA ASN A 285 8.73 38.07 5.11
C ASN A 285 9.72 37.84 6.28
N LYS A 286 10.61 36.85 6.15
CA LYS A 286 11.61 36.49 7.18
C LYS A 286 13.05 36.78 6.74
N TYR A 287 13.31 38.04 6.40
CA TYR A 287 14.60 38.49 5.86
C TYR A 287 15.76 38.39 6.85
N ASN A 288 15.47 38.38 8.15
CA ASN A 288 16.45 38.22 9.21
C ASN A 288 17.30 36.94 9.05
N PHE A 289 16.72 35.84 8.58
CA PHE A 289 17.46 34.59 8.38
C PHE A 289 18.49 34.67 7.25
N LEU A 290 18.11 35.25 6.10
CA LEU A 290 19.07 35.52 5.02
C LEU A 290 20.14 36.52 5.45
N LEU A 291 19.74 37.54 6.21
CA LEU A 291 20.65 38.56 6.70
C LEU A 291 21.75 37.93 7.56
N ASN A 292 21.38 37.08 8.52
CA ASN A 292 22.33 36.38 9.38
C ASN A 292 23.30 35.53 8.56
N PHE A 293 22.80 34.74 7.61
CA PHE A 293 23.64 33.92 6.73
C PHE A 293 24.64 34.75 5.92
N TYR A 294 24.20 35.84 5.29
CA TYR A 294 25.11 36.68 4.50
C TYR A 294 26.09 37.48 5.36
N LYS A 295 25.70 37.86 6.59
CA LYS A 295 26.61 38.46 7.57
C LYS A 295 27.77 37.53 7.91
N GLU A 296 27.50 36.25 8.16
CA GLU A 296 28.55 35.25 8.43
C GLU A 296 29.49 35.06 7.23
N LYS A 297 28.96 35.11 6.01
CA LYS A 297 29.75 35.02 4.77
C LYS A 297 30.38 36.34 4.34
N LYS A 298 30.11 37.43 5.05
CA LYS A 298 30.52 38.80 4.71
C LYS A 298 30.15 39.21 3.28
N ASN A 299 28.99 38.77 2.79
CA ASN A 299 28.48 39.17 1.48
C ASN A 299 27.78 40.54 1.58
N TYR A 300 28.58 41.60 1.61
CA TYR A 300 28.09 42.96 1.85
C TYR A 300 27.08 43.47 0.82
N GLU A 301 27.13 42.99 -0.42
CA GLU A 301 26.17 43.34 -1.47
C GLU A 301 24.78 42.83 -1.12
N LYS A 302 24.66 41.53 -0.79
CA LYS A 302 23.39 40.93 -0.41
C LYS A 302 22.86 41.45 0.93
N ILE A 303 23.74 41.73 1.89
CA ILE A 303 23.36 42.39 3.16
C ILE A 303 22.74 43.75 2.88
N SER A 304 23.36 44.56 2.01
CA SER A 304 22.85 45.88 1.63
C SER A 304 21.48 45.77 0.95
N TRP A 305 21.35 44.85 0.00
CA TRP A 305 20.07 44.59 -0.68
C TRP A 305 18.95 44.21 0.30
N ILE A 306 19.24 43.39 1.32
CA ILE A 306 18.25 43.05 2.35
C ILE A 306 17.83 44.29 3.13
N TYR A 307 18.78 45.11 3.58
CA TYR A 307 18.47 46.33 4.33
C TYR A 307 17.68 47.36 3.50
N ASP A 308 17.93 47.44 2.19
CA ASP A 308 17.14 48.27 1.28
C ASP A 308 15.68 47.79 1.20
N ILE A 309 15.44 46.47 1.18
CA ILE A 309 14.09 45.89 1.14
C ILE A 309 13.37 45.99 2.48
N THR A 310 14.05 45.74 3.61
CA THR A 310 13.42 45.78 4.93
C THR A 310 13.25 47.20 5.46
N HIS A 311 13.89 48.19 4.83
CA HIS A 311 13.94 49.58 5.26
C HIS A 311 14.51 49.79 6.68
N GLU A 312 15.34 48.86 7.16
CA GLU A 312 16.01 48.94 8.47
C GLU A 312 17.32 49.77 8.39
N ILE A 313 17.19 51.02 7.94
CA ILE A 313 18.32 51.91 7.60
C ILE A 313 19.30 52.10 8.78
N LYS A 314 18.78 52.24 10.00
CA LYS A 314 19.62 52.47 11.19
C LYS A 314 20.53 51.27 11.48
N ASP A 315 19.95 50.07 11.45
CA ASP A 315 20.66 48.83 11.72
C ASP A 315 21.70 48.55 10.62
N ALA A 316 21.39 48.93 9.38
CA ALA A 316 22.34 48.88 8.26
C ALA A 316 23.57 49.76 8.50
N ILE A 317 23.34 51.02 8.91
CA ILE A 317 24.42 51.98 9.21
C ILE A 317 25.31 51.46 10.34
N GLU A 318 24.71 51.00 11.45
CA GLU A 318 25.45 50.47 12.58
C GLU A 318 26.27 49.24 12.18
N TYR A 319 25.68 48.29 11.46
CA TYR A 319 26.36 47.10 10.99
C TYR A 319 27.56 47.43 10.07
N PHE A 320 27.37 48.26 9.04
CA PHE A 320 28.45 48.61 8.10
C PHE A 320 29.53 49.50 8.73
N LYS A 321 29.18 50.31 9.74
CA LYS A 321 30.16 51.05 10.54
C LYS A 321 31.05 50.10 11.32
N ASN A 322 30.46 49.08 11.96
CA ASN A 322 31.19 48.06 12.72
C ASN A 322 32.09 47.19 11.83
N GLU A 323 31.66 46.87 10.61
CA GLU A 323 32.46 46.14 9.60
C GLU A 323 33.42 47.04 8.80
N ASN A 324 33.52 48.33 9.13
CA ASN A 324 34.36 49.33 8.45
C ASN A 324 34.10 49.47 6.94
N GLN A 325 32.86 49.26 6.50
CA GLN A 325 32.40 49.41 5.12
C GLN A 325 31.82 50.82 4.90
N LEU A 326 32.69 51.84 4.99
CA LEU A 326 32.28 53.25 5.07
C LEU A 326 31.47 53.73 3.85
N GLU A 327 31.76 53.24 2.64
CA GLU A 327 30.99 53.60 1.44
C GLU A 327 29.50 53.21 1.56
N ARG A 328 29.22 52.06 2.17
CA ARG A 328 27.85 51.61 2.42
C ARG A 328 27.19 52.40 3.55
N VAL A 329 27.96 52.81 4.56
CA VAL A 329 27.47 53.72 5.60
C VAL A 329 27.00 55.03 4.97
N VAL A 330 27.80 55.62 4.08
CA VAL A 330 27.43 56.83 3.34
C VAL A 330 26.16 56.59 2.52
N TYR A 331 26.07 55.48 1.79
CA TYR A 331 24.88 55.13 1.00
C TYR A 331 23.60 55.10 1.83
N PHE A 332 23.58 54.38 2.96
CA PHE A 332 22.40 54.30 3.83
C PHE A 332 22.13 55.61 4.59
N ALA A 333 23.17 56.33 5.02
CA ALA A 333 23.01 57.62 5.70
C ALA A 333 22.30 58.65 4.81
N LYS A 334 22.53 58.63 3.49
CA LYS A 334 21.86 59.51 2.52
C LYS A 334 20.36 59.29 2.41
N GLN A 335 19.85 58.14 2.85
CA GLN A 335 18.41 57.85 2.88
C GLN A 335 17.71 58.44 4.12
N LEU A 336 18.47 58.96 5.10
CA LEU A 336 17.94 59.65 6.28
C LEU A 336 17.71 61.14 6.00
N ARG A 337 17.16 61.86 7.01
CA ARG A 337 17.06 63.32 6.95
C ARG A 337 18.45 63.97 6.95
N PRO A 338 18.66 65.09 6.25
CA PRO A 338 19.96 65.73 6.09
C PRO A 338 20.75 65.92 7.39
N VAL A 339 20.10 66.38 8.48
CA VAL A 339 20.77 66.53 9.80
C VAL A 339 21.37 65.22 10.30
N LYS A 340 20.61 64.11 10.25
CA LYS A 340 21.09 62.79 10.70
C LYS A 340 22.16 62.23 9.76
N THR A 341 22.01 62.47 8.45
CA THR A 341 23.04 62.15 7.48
C THR A 341 24.34 62.87 7.81
N ALA A 342 24.28 64.17 8.11
CA ALA A 342 25.44 64.97 8.48
C ALA A 342 26.12 64.47 9.76
N GLU A 343 25.34 64.14 10.80
CA GLU A 343 25.85 63.55 12.05
C GLU A 343 26.63 62.26 11.79
N ILE A 344 26.04 61.32 11.05
CA ILE A 344 26.66 60.02 10.74
C ILE A 344 27.91 60.19 9.87
N LEU A 345 27.88 61.09 8.89
CA LEU A 345 29.04 61.41 8.05
C LEU A 345 30.19 62.04 8.87
N LYS A 346 29.85 62.92 9.83
CA LYS A 346 30.82 63.52 10.76
C LYS A 346 31.46 62.45 11.65
N GLU A 347 30.67 61.49 12.15
CA GLU A 347 31.17 60.37 12.98
C GLU A 347 32.18 59.49 12.24
N ILE A 348 31.96 59.21 10.94
CA ILE A 348 32.90 58.43 10.12
C ILE A 348 34.01 59.28 9.49
N LYS A 349 34.17 60.55 9.92
CA LYS A 349 35.19 61.51 9.47
C LYS A 349 35.08 61.97 8.01
N TYR A 350 33.89 61.84 7.40
CA TYR A 350 33.60 62.36 6.06
C TYR A 350 33.15 63.83 6.17
N TYR A 351 34.01 64.66 6.76
CA TYR A 351 33.67 66.00 7.23
C TYR A 351 33.20 66.96 6.13
N GLU A 352 33.79 66.92 4.93
CA GLU A 352 33.35 67.78 3.82
C GLU A 352 31.94 67.44 3.35
N GLN A 353 31.59 66.13 3.29
CA GLN A 353 30.24 65.71 2.94
C GLN A 353 29.25 66.04 4.06
N ALA A 354 29.64 65.86 5.33
CA ALA A 354 28.83 66.26 6.47
C ALA A 354 28.51 67.76 6.46
N ALA A 355 29.51 68.61 6.18
CA ALA A 355 29.34 70.05 6.07
C ALA A 355 28.28 70.43 5.01
N HIS A 356 28.29 69.73 3.87
CA HIS A 356 27.27 69.94 2.83
C HIS A 356 25.85 69.68 3.35
N TYR A 357 25.63 68.58 4.07
CA TYR A 357 24.31 68.24 4.62
C TYR A 357 23.88 69.15 5.78
N TYR A 358 24.80 69.64 6.62
CA TYR A 358 24.47 70.67 7.62
C TYR A 358 24.06 72.00 6.98
N LEU A 359 24.72 72.37 5.87
CA LEU A 359 24.38 73.57 5.12
C LEU A 359 22.98 73.50 4.49
N LEU A 360 22.54 72.31 4.03
CA LEU A 360 21.18 72.11 3.49
C LEU A 360 20.06 72.36 4.50
N GLU A 361 20.36 72.32 5.80
CA GLU A 361 19.41 72.57 6.90
C GLU A 361 19.70 73.91 7.60
N ASP A 362 20.42 74.82 6.94
CA ASP A 362 20.83 76.12 7.47
C ASP A 362 21.65 76.08 8.77
N ASN A 363 22.25 74.94 9.12
CA ASN A 363 23.12 74.80 10.29
C ASN A 363 24.57 75.21 9.96
N LYS A 364 24.77 76.53 9.82
CA LYS A 364 26.06 77.12 9.44
C LYS A 364 27.18 76.83 10.45
N GLU A 365 26.86 76.80 11.75
CA GLU A 365 27.83 76.57 12.82
C GLU A 365 28.46 75.17 12.70
N GLU A 366 27.64 74.12 12.58
CA GLU A 366 28.13 72.75 12.42
C GLU A 366 28.79 72.52 11.05
N CYS A 367 28.34 73.22 10.00
CA CYS A 367 29.00 73.22 8.71
C CYS A 367 30.44 73.78 8.80
N GLU A 368 30.62 74.95 9.40
CA GLU A 368 31.94 75.56 9.61
C GLU A 368 32.84 74.65 10.46
N ASN A 369 32.30 74.06 11.53
CA ASN A 369 33.01 73.11 12.38
C ASN A 369 33.52 71.90 11.59
N CYS A 370 32.67 71.30 10.76
CA CYS A 370 33.07 70.17 9.90
C CYS A 370 34.16 70.58 8.89
N LEU A 371 34.07 71.75 8.24
CA LEU A 371 35.09 72.19 7.29
C LEU A 371 36.45 72.43 7.97
N LYS A 372 36.46 72.97 9.20
CA LYS A 372 37.68 73.07 10.01
C LYS A 372 38.25 71.68 10.31
N LEU A 373 37.41 70.71 10.68
CA LEU A 373 37.82 69.32 10.93
C LEU A 373 38.36 68.62 9.67
N SER A 374 37.91 69.00 8.47
CA SER A 374 38.53 68.55 7.21
C SER A 374 39.86 69.23 6.87
N GLY A 375 40.28 70.24 7.65
CA GLY A 375 41.54 70.96 7.43
C GLY A 375 41.42 72.15 6.47
N LYS A 376 40.21 72.65 6.18
CA LYS A 376 40.03 73.85 5.35
C LYS A 376 40.44 75.10 6.12
N THR A 377 41.10 76.01 5.41
CA THR A 377 41.47 77.33 5.93
C THR A 377 40.25 78.24 6.07
N PRO A 378 40.29 79.29 6.90
CA PRO A 378 39.17 80.23 7.06
C PRO A 378 38.67 80.80 5.72
N LYS A 379 39.61 81.10 4.80
CA LYS A 379 39.30 81.59 3.46
C LYS A 379 38.55 80.55 2.62
N GLU A 380 38.99 79.29 2.63
CA GLU A 380 38.28 78.21 1.91
C GLU A 380 36.88 77.96 2.48
N ILE A 381 36.66 78.20 3.78
CA ILE A 381 35.34 78.07 4.41
C ILE A 381 34.42 79.21 3.98
N GLU A 382 34.91 80.46 3.97
CA GLU A 382 34.17 81.60 3.41
C GLU A 382 33.81 81.36 1.95
N ASP A 383 34.76 80.89 1.13
CA ASP A 383 34.55 80.53 -0.27
C ASP A 383 33.50 79.42 -0.41
N TYR A 384 33.53 78.40 0.47
CA TYR A 384 32.53 77.31 0.47
C TYR A 384 31.11 77.84 0.72
N PHE A 385 30.93 78.71 1.72
CA PHE A 385 29.63 79.34 1.98
C PHE A 385 29.21 80.26 0.84
N PHE A 386 30.14 80.97 0.20
CA PHE A 386 29.84 81.85 -0.93
C PHE A 386 29.35 81.06 -2.14
N ILE A 387 30.05 79.97 -2.51
CA ILE A 387 29.73 79.13 -3.67
C ILE A 387 28.37 78.44 -3.48
N LYS A 388 28.07 77.96 -2.26
CA LYS A 388 26.83 77.21 -2.00
C LYS A 388 25.62 78.07 -1.67
N ASN A 389 25.80 79.34 -1.28
CA ASN A 389 24.72 80.34 -1.18
C ASN A 389 24.42 81.03 -2.52
N TYR A 390 25.17 80.71 -3.58
CA TYR A 390 24.83 81.17 -4.92
C TYR A 390 23.58 80.40 -5.38
N PRO A 391 22.45 81.09 -5.67
CA PRO A 391 21.25 80.42 -6.15
C PRO A 391 21.59 79.68 -7.45
N ALA A 392 21.38 78.37 -7.46
CA ALA A 392 21.49 77.53 -8.64
C ALA A 392 20.40 77.85 -9.66
#